data_AF-A0A370FV07-F1
#
_entry.id   AF-A0A370FV07-F1
#
_cell.length_a   1.000
_cell.length_b   1.000
_cell.length_c   1.000
_cell.angle_alpha   90.00
_cell.angle_beta   90.00
_cell.angle_gamma   90.00
#
_symmetry.space_group_name_H-M   'P 1'
#
loop_
_entity.id
_entity.type
_entity.pdbx_description
1 polymer ?
#
loop_
_entity_poly.entity_id
_entity_poly.type
_entity_poly.pdbx_seq_one_letter_code
_entity_poly.pdbx_strand_id
1 'polypeptide(L)'
;MAAVARLEVAELGTPITVSFDDLMKYHGPNAPGGVAHAFKVLERALPLLDPEGPAERREVEIATAHGGPGVRDAFEMVTRAVTGGRYGRGAPGRARARDDRSVARGVGHRGLRRRLTHRRDG
;
A
#
# COMPACT_ATOMS: atom_id res chain seq x y z
N MET A 1 15.35 -12.83 -19.46
CA MET A 1 15.37 -11.43 -18.98
C MET A 1 14.62 -11.39 -17.66
N ALA A 2 15.21 -10.85 -16.59
CA ALA A 2 14.48 -10.64 -15.34
C ALA A 2 13.37 -9.61 -15.58
N ALA A 3 12.15 -9.89 -15.09
CA ALA A 3 11.08 -8.91 -15.13
C ALA A 3 11.50 -7.69 -14.30
N VAL A 4 11.38 -6.49 -14.88
CA VAL A 4 11.57 -5.24 -14.13
C VAL A 4 10.44 -5.15 -13.10
N ALA A 5 10.79 -5.01 -11.81
CA ALA A 5 9.80 -4.96 -10.74
C ALA A 5 8.88 -3.75 -10.90
N ARG A 6 7.57 -3.97 -10.69
CA ARG A 6 6.53 -2.93 -10.76
C ARG A 6 5.52 -3.13 -9.65
N LEU A 7 4.91 -2.04 -9.21
CA LEU A 7 3.80 -2.03 -8.26
C LEU A 7 2.49 -1.93 -9.04
N GLU A 8 1.46 -2.62 -8.58
CA GLU A 8 0.11 -2.54 -9.15
C GLU A 8 -0.89 -2.12 -8.08
N VAL A 9 -1.69 -1.11 -8.41
CA VAL A 9 -2.81 -0.61 -7.60
C VAL A 9 -4.00 -0.30 -8.49
N ALA A 10 -5.19 -0.26 -7.94
CA ALA A 10 -6.38 0.21 -8.65
C ALA A 10 -6.74 1.64 -8.23
N GLU A 11 -7.37 2.37 -9.14
CA GLU A 11 -8.07 3.62 -8.88
C GLU A 11 -9.44 3.51 -9.56
N LEU A 12 -10.51 3.41 -8.75
CA LEU A 12 -11.88 3.29 -9.26
C LEU A 12 -12.04 2.09 -10.21
N GLY A 13 -11.45 0.95 -9.84
CA GLY A 13 -11.43 -0.28 -10.63
C GLY A 13 -10.46 -0.27 -11.81
N THR A 14 -9.77 0.84 -12.07
CA THR A 14 -8.79 0.92 -13.17
C THR A 14 -7.38 0.61 -12.67
N PRO A 15 -6.70 -0.43 -13.18
CA PRO A 15 -5.33 -0.75 -12.79
C PRO A 15 -4.34 0.36 -13.18
N ILE A 16 -3.41 0.65 -12.29
CA ILE A 16 -2.28 1.55 -12.46
C ILE A 16 -1.02 0.79 -12.09
N THR A 17 -0.09 0.74 -13.03
CA THR A 17 1.24 0.19 -12.81
C THR A 17 2.23 1.32 -12.54
N VAL A 18 3.01 1.19 -11.47
CA VAL A 18 4.02 2.19 -11.05
C VAL A 18 5.39 1.53 -11.00
N SER A 19 6.36 2.09 -11.71
CA SER A 19 7.76 1.66 -11.65
C SER A 19 8.57 2.46 -10.62
N PHE A 20 9.76 1.96 -10.27
CA PHE A 20 10.69 2.71 -9.44
C PHE A 20 11.10 4.05 -10.09
N ASP A 21 11.29 4.07 -11.41
CA ASP A 21 11.63 5.28 -12.14
C ASP A 21 10.52 6.33 -12.08
N ASP A 22 9.25 5.89 -12.07
CA ASP A 22 8.11 6.80 -11.90
C ASP A 22 8.12 7.43 -10.50
N LEU A 23 8.46 6.65 -9.46
CA LEU A 23 8.63 7.19 -8.11
C LEU A 23 9.79 8.19 -8.03
N MET A 24 10.91 7.90 -8.70
CA MET A 24 12.05 8.82 -8.74
C MET A 24 11.71 10.12 -9.49
N LYS A 25 10.91 10.06 -10.56
CA LYS A 25 10.42 11.25 -11.26
C LYS A 25 9.50 12.10 -10.37
N TYR A 26 8.65 11.46 -9.57
CA TYR A 26 7.74 12.15 -8.65
C TYR A 26 8.46 12.78 -7.47
N HIS A 27 9.40 12.06 -6.84
CA HIS A 27 10.14 12.52 -5.67
C HIS A 27 11.23 13.54 -6.02
N GLY A 28 11.92 13.34 -7.14
CA GLY A 28 13.16 14.04 -7.49
C GLY A 28 14.42 13.27 -7.08
N PRO A 29 15.62 13.82 -7.35
CA PRO A 29 16.88 13.09 -7.31
C PRO A 29 17.43 12.84 -5.89
N ASN A 30 16.94 13.58 -4.89
CA ASN A 30 17.45 13.49 -3.52
C ASN A 30 16.85 12.29 -2.78
N ALA A 31 17.52 11.83 -1.72
CA ALA A 31 17.01 10.78 -0.82
C ALA A 31 16.44 9.49 -1.48
N PRO A 32 17.10 8.90 -2.50
CA PRO A 32 16.59 7.71 -3.22
C PRO A 32 16.41 6.48 -2.31
N GLY A 33 17.17 6.39 -1.21
CA GLY A 33 17.05 5.30 -0.25
C GLY A 33 15.65 5.20 0.38
N GLY A 34 14.99 6.35 0.62
CA GLY A 34 13.63 6.38 1.12
C GLY A 34 12.61 5.86 0.10
N VAL A 35 12.79 6.24 -1.17
CA VAL A 35 11.96 5.76 -2.28
C VAL A 35 12.11 4.24 -2.43
N ALA A 36 13.36 3.75 -2.42
CA ALA A 36 13.64 2.32 -2.53
C ALA A 36 13.04 1.51 -1.37
N HIS A 37 13.12 2.05 -0.16
CA HIS A 37 12.52 1.43 1.03
C HIS A 37 11.01 1.29 0.87
N ALA A 38 10.29 2.37 0.55
CA ALA A 38 8.85 2.36 0.36
C ALA A 38 8.42 1.44 -0.81
N PHE A 39 9.16 1.47 -1.93
CA PHE A 39 8.91 0.58 -3.06
C PHE A 39 8.95 -0.89 -2.65
N LYS A 40 9.97 -1.30 -1.88
CA LYS A 40 10.09 -2.69 -1.42
C LYS A 40 9.06 -3.08 -0.36
N VAL A 41 8.61 -2.15 0.48
CA VAL A 41 7.47 -2.40 1.35
C VAL A 41 6.22 -2.68 0.52
N LEU A 42 5.91 -1.81 -0.44
CA LEU A 42 4.70 -1.92 -1.26
C LEU A 42 4.71 -3.15 -2.16
N GLU A 43 5.86 -3.51 -2.72
CA GLU A 43 6.06 -4.74 -3.52
C GLU A 43 5.64 -5.99 -2.75
N ARG A 44 5.81 -6.00 -1.42
CA ARG A 44 5.40 -7.11 -0.55
C ARG A 44 3.99 -6.94 0.01
N ALA A 45 3.57 -5.72 0.29
CA ALA A 45 2.30 -5.46 0.98
C ALA A 45 1.10 -5.49 0.03
N LEU A 46 1.18 -4.89 -1.16
CA LEU A 46 0.02 -4.74 -2.05
C LEU A 46 -0.66 -6.07 -2.41
N PRO A 47 0.07 -7.15 -2.77
CA PRO A 47 -0.56 -8.45 -3.07
C PRO A 47 -1.24 -9.11 -1.86
N LEU A 48 -0.93 -8.67 -0.64
CA LEU A 48 -1.55 -9.18 0.58
C LEU A 48 -2.82 -8.41 0.97
N LEU A 49 -3.04 -7.22 0.39
CA LEU A 49 -4.20 -6.39 0.68
C LEU A 49 -5.43 -6.85 -0.11
N ASP A 50 -5.23 -7.26 -1.35
CA ASP A 50 -6.26 -7.87 -2.18
C ASP A 50 -5.66 -9.06 -2.95
N PRO A 51 -5.97 -10.31 -2.56
CA PRO A 51 -5.45 -11.50 -3.22
C PRO A 51 -6.01 -11.74 -4.63
N GLU A 52 -7.11 -11.08 -5.01
CA GLU A 52 -7.80 -11.32 -6.29
C GLU A 52 -7.56 -10.24 -7.34
N GLY A 53 -6.83 -9.18 -6.99
CA GLY A 53 -6.51 -8.09 -7.90
C GLY A 53 -5.67 -6.98 -7.27
N PRO A 54 -5.34 -5.92 -8.02
CA PRO A 54 -4.61 -4.79 -7.47
C PRO A 54 -5.47 -4.05 -6.43
N ALA A 55 -4.89 -3.77 -5.26
CA ALA A 55 -5.59 -3.08 -4.18
C ALA A 55 -6.01 -1.65 -4.59
N GLU A 56 -7.22 -1.24 -4.22
CA GLU A 56 -7.69 0.14 -4.40
C GLU A 56 -6.84 1.11 -3.59
N ARG A 57 -6.07 1.95 -4.29
CA ARG A 57 -5.05 2.80 -3.66
C ARG A 57 -5.63 3.71 -2.59
N ARG A 58 -6.83 4.25 -2.83
CA ARG A 58 -7.52 5.15 -1.89
C ARG A 58 -8.05 4.48 -0.63
N GLU A 59 -8.05 3.15 -0.58
CA GLU A 59 -8.47 2.37 0.57
C GLU A 59 -7.26 1.94 1.43
N VAL A 60 -6.04 2.21 0.95
CA VAL A 60 -4.81 1.89 1.67
C VAL A 60 -4.51 2.96 2.74
N GLU A 61 -4.30 2.49 3.95
CA GLU A 61 -3.76 3.22 5.10
C GLU A 61 -2.30 2.86 5.32
N ILE A 62 -1.46 3.87 5.61
CA ILE A 62 -0.03 3.72 5.87
C ILE A 62 0.27 4.10 7.31
N ALA A 63 0.76 3.13 8.07
CA ALA A 63 1.33 3.34 9.39
C ALA A 63 2.86 3.13 9.31
N THR A 64 3.64 4.19 9.50
CA THR A 64 5.11 4.09 9.46
C THR A 64 5.80 5.01 10.46
N ALA A 65 6.91 4.53 11.03
CA ALA A 65 7.83 5.34 11.82
C ALA A 65 8.78 6.18 10.94
N HIS A 66 8.87 5.88 9.65
CA HIS A 66 9.80 6.54 8.73
C HIS A 66 9.26 7.91 8.29
N GLY A 67 9.99 8.97 8.66
CA GLY A 67 9.63 10.36 8.36
C GLY A 67 10.35 10.99 7.16
N GLY A 68 11.22 10.24 6.47
CA GLY A 68 12.01 10.78 5.36
C GLY A 68 11.15 11.16 4.13
N PRO A 69 11.52 12.22 3.39
CA PRO A 69 10.69 12.74 2.30
C PRO A 69 10.48 11.72 1.17
N GLY A 70 11.51 10.95 0.80
CA GLY A 70 11.38 9.92 -0.23
C GLY A 70 10.43 8.78 0.14
N VAL A 71 10.33 8.43 1.42
CA VAL A 71 9.36 7.42 1.90
C VAL A 71 7.95 7.98 1.78
N ARG A 72 7.74 9.21 2.25
CA ARG A 72 6.45 9.90 2.21
C ARG A 72 5.94 10.06 0.78
N ASP A 73 6.80 10.49 -0.13
CA ASP A 73 6.43 10.77 -1.52
C ASP A 73 6.12 9.47 -2.29
N ALA A 74 6.90 8.41 -2.07
CA ALA A 74 6.62 7.10 -2.66
C ALA A 74 5.27 6.53 -2.18
N PHE A 75 4.99 6.62 -0.87
CA PHE A 75 3.68 6.22 -0.35
C PHE A 75 2.57 7.09 -0.92
N GLU A 76 2.73 8.41 -0.98
CA GLU A 76 1.72 9.30 -1.56
C GLU A 76 1.45 8.99 -3.03
N MET A 77 2.48 8.82 -3.85
CA MET A 77 2.31 8.55 -5.27
C MET A 77 1.54 7.25 -5.51
N VAL A 78 1.85 6.20 -4.77
CA VAL A 78 1.19 4.90 -4.98
C VAL A 78 -0.20 4.87 -4.33
N THR A 79 -0.35 5.33 -3.10
CA THR A 79 -1.56 5.08 -2.28
C THR A 79 -2.47 6.28 -2.04
N ARG A 80 -2.03 7.51 -2.35
CA ARG A 80 -2.76 8.74 -1.98
C ARG A 80 -3.04 8.85 -0.48
N ALA A 81 -2.31 8.14 0.36
CA ALA A 81 -2.57 8.10 1.80
C ALA A 81 -2.24 9.42 2.50
N VAL A 82 -1.28 10.21 1.98
CA VAL A 82 -0.90 11.49 2.60
C VAL A 82 -1.98 12.52 2.34
N THR A 83 -2.32 12.76 1.08
CA THR A 83 -3.40 13.72 0.73
C THR A 83 -4.77 13.23 1.18
N GLY A 84 -4.96 11.92 1.30
CA GLY A 84 -6.17 11.29 1.81
C GLY A 84 -6.28 11.18 3.33
N GLY A 85 -5.33 11.71 4.11
CA GLY A 85 -5.40 11.69 5.57
C GLY A 85 -5.28 10.30 6.23
N ARG A 86 -4.76 9.31 5.50
CA ARG A 86 -4.53 7.92 5.94
C ARG A 86 -3.05 7.58 6.11
N TYR A 87 -2.19 8.60 6.21
CA TYR A 87 -0.76 8.47 6.46
C TYR A 87 -0.45 8.93 7.88
N GLY A 88 -0.04 8.00 8.75
CA GLY A 88 0.20 8.29 10.15
C GLY A 88 1.44 7.59 10.70
N ARG A 89 1.98 8.15 11.78
CA ARG A 89 2.89 7.42 12.66
C ARG A 89 2.03 6.52 13.55
N GLY A 90 1.82 5.27 13.14
CA GLY A 90 0.95 4.35 13.87
C GLY A 90 1.44 4.12 15.30
N ALA A 91 0.52 4.12 16.28
CA ALA A 91 0.75 3.45 17.56
C ALA A 91 0.69 1.92 17.34
N PRO A 92 1.50 1.12 18.07
CA PRO A 92 1.66 -0.31 17.81
C PRO A 92 0.43 -1.11 18.27
N GLY A 93 -0.57 -1.24 17.40
CA GLY A 93 -1.74 -2.10 17.62
C GLY A 93 -1.51 -3.53 17.12
N ARG A 94 -0.89 -4.36 17.97
CA ARG A 94 -0.77 -5.84 17.88
C ARG A 94 -0.10 -6.40 16.61
N ALA A 95 1.19 -6.14 16.46
CA ALA A 95 2.11 -7.06 15.80
C ALA A 95 3.17 -7.47 16.83
N ARG A 96 3.02 -8.64 17.45
CA ARG A 96 4.14 -9.25 18.18
C ARG A 96 5.14 -9.77 17.15
N ALA A 97 6.19 -8.98 16.94
CA ALA A 97 7.60 -9.38 16.84
C ALA A 97 8.37 -8.35 15.99
N ARG A 98 9.15 -7.50 16.68
CA ARG A 98 10.38 -6.79 16.29
C ARG A 98 10.41 -5.99 14.95
N ASP A 99 10.76 -4.71 15.15
CA ASP A 99 11.38 -3.69 14.29
C ASP A 99 10.75 -3.20 12.97
N ASP A 100 10.73 -1.87 12.86
CA ASP A 100 10.88 -1.00 11.68
C ASP A 100 9.97 -1.21 10.46
N ARG A 101 8.81 -1.85 10.63
CA ARG A 101 7.91 -2.12 9.50
C ARG A 101 6.88 -1.01 9.28
N SER A 102 6.96 -0.39 8.10
CA SER A 102 5.83 0.32 7.52
C SER A 102 4.73 -0.69 7.22
N VAL A 103 3.53 -0.50 7.77
CA VAL A 103 2.38 -1.38 7.56
C VAL A 103 1.39 -0.68 6.64
N ALA A 104 1.08 -1.33 5.52
CA ALA A 104 -0.06 -0.97 4.70
C ALA A 104 -1.27 -1.81 5.13
N ARG A 105 -2.43 -1.19 5.31
CA ARG A 105 -3.72 -1.86 5.54
C ARG A 105 -4.71 -1.42 4.47
N GLY A 106 -5.44 -2.35 3.88
CA GLY A 106 -6.48 -2.07 2.89
C GLY A 106 -7.83 -2.54 3.41
N VAL A 107 -8.89 -1.77 3.16
CA VAL A 107 -10.26 -2.20 3.41
C VAL A 107 -10.84 -2.65 2.07
N GLY A 108 -10.76 -3.94 1.75
CA GLY A 108 -11.28 -4.43 0.47
C GLY A 108 -12.78 -4.18 0.31
N HIS A 109 -13.17 -3.29 -0.60
CA HIS A 109 -14.57 -3.11 -1.00
C HIS A 109 -14.93 -4.00 -2.18
N ARG A 110 -15.54 -5.16 -1.90
CA ARG A 110 -16.59 -5.67 -2.79
C ARG A 110 -17.95 -5.38 -2.17
N GLY A 111 -18.65 -4.43 -2.77
CA GLY A 111 -20.08 -4.22 -2.60
C GLY A 111 -20.86 -5.46 -3.02
N LEU A 112 -20.94 -6.43 -2.13
CA LEU A 112 -22.00 -7.43 -2.04
C LEU A 112 -21.92 -7.98 -0.62
N ARG A 113 -22.82 -7.48 0.25
CA ARG A 113 -23.14 -8.13 1.51
C ARG A 113 -23.73 -9.52 1.18
N ARG A 114 -22.88 -10.53 0.92
CA ARG A 114 -23.30 -11.91 1.15
C ARG A 114 -23.20 -12.16 2.64
N ARG A 115 -24.29 -11.83 3.33
CA ARG A 115 -24.59 -12.42 4.63
C ARG A 115 -24.79 -13.91 4.38
N LEU A 116 -23.76 -14.72 4.58
CA LEU A 116 -23.93 -16.16 4.72
C LEU A 116 -24.60 -16.39 6.09
N THR A 117 -25.93 -16.31 6.13
CA THR A 117 -26.69 -17.01 7.15
C THR A 117 -26.62 -18.48 6.80
N HIS A 118 -25.73 -19.22 7.43
CA HIS A 118 -25.94 -20.66 7.53
C HIS A 118 -27.12 -20.87 8.48
N ARG A 119 -28.33 -20.89 7.93
CA ARG A 119 -29.45 -21.58 8.58
C ARG A 119 -29.07 -23.07 8.52
N ARG A 120 -28.90 -23.69 9.68
CA ARG A 120 -29.08 -25.14 9.78
C ARG A 120 -30.59 -25.33 9.96
N ASP A 121 -31.25 -25.74 8.90
CA ASP A 121 -32.54 -26.42 9.00
C ASP A 121 -32.20 -27.92 8.97
N GLY A 122 -32.58 -28.66 10.02
CA GLY A 122 -32.38 -30.11 10.16
C GLY A 122 -31.38 -30.51 11.22
#